data_AF-A0A484PSS9-F1
#
_entry.id   AF-A0A484PSS9-F1
#
_cell.length_a   1.000
_cell.length_b   1.000
_cell.length_c   1.000
_cell.angle_alpha   90.00
_cell.angle_beta   90.00
_cell.angle_gamma   90.00
#
_symmetry.space_group_name_H-M   'P 1'
#
loop_
_entity.id
_entity.type
_entity.pdbx_description
1 polymer ?
#
loop_
_entity_poly.entity_id
_entity_poly.type
_entity_poly.pdbx_seq_one_letter_code
_entity_poly.pdbx_strand_id
1 'polypeptide(L)'
;MNECGKKFGTYAAKAAEDDVCVTRYGKPSIWMISHAKHARSPDIEKLIPRDHPLYHLREPVDAKIAAHAGLLHQLLCDNPRSPEPEPVVRALLIYALFSIGPDRALHFEISYNMLYRWFVGFTLFDDIWPQETMSDATRRLLAHRDVVTLVHDLVALAKSMRSFGTDEYEFRINYALLDAWRLGVASQGEPVPLA
;
A
#
# COMPACT_ATOMS: atom_id res chain seq x y z
N MET A 1 19.53 -38.21 -21.03
CA MET A 1 19.84 -37.51 -19.77
C MET A 1 20.50 -36.18 -20.14
N ASN A 2 19.74 -35.07 -20.13
CA ASN A 2 20.12 -33.80 -20.76
C ASN A 2 21.31 -33.11 -20.07
N GLU A 3 22.19 -32.50 -20.86
CA GLU A 3 23.39 -31.72 -20.46
C GLU A 3 23.17 -30.75 -19.29
N CYS A 4 21.95 -30.25 -19.12
CA CYS A 4 21.56 -29.29 -18.09
C CYS A 4 21.85 -29.80 -16.66
N GLY A 5 21.67 -31.11 -16.38
CA GLY A 5 21.89 -31.67 -15.04
C GLY A 5 23.37 -31.77 -14.65
N LYS A 6 24.29 -31.88 -15.62
CA LYS A 6 25.73 -32.07 -15.35
C LYS A 6 26.46 -30.77 -14.99
N LYS A 7 25.92 -29.62 -15.39
CA LYS A 7 26.56 -28.29 -15.22
C LYS A 7 25.95 -27.46 -14.09
N PHE A 8 24.86 -27.92 -13.47
CA PHE A 8 24.18 -27.18 -12.39
C PHE A 8 25.12 -26.84 -11.22
N GLY A 9 25.93 -27.80 -10.75
CA GLY A 9 26.89 -27.55 -9.67
C GLY A 9 27.92 -26.47 -10.02
N THR A 10 28.39 -26.43 -11.26
CA THR A 10 29.30 -25.38 -11.75
C THR A 10 28.61 -24.02 -11.82
N TYR A 11 27.36 -23.96 -12.27
CA TYR A 11 26.59 -22.72 -12.28
C TYR A 11 26.28 -22.23 -10.87
N ALA A 12 25.95 -23.13 -9.93
CA ALA A 12 25.71 -22.79 -8.53
C ALA A 12 26.97 -22.25 -7.83
N ALA A 13 28.13 -22.86 -8.08
CA ALA A 13 29.41 -22.38 -7.52
C ALA A 13 29.75 -20.97 -8.06
N LYS A 14 29.56 -20.73 -9.36
CA LYS A 14 29.72 -19.39 -9.95
C LYS A 14 28.69 -18.39 -9.44
N ALA A 15 27.44 -18.82 -9.26
CA ALA A 15 26.34 -18.01 -8.74
C ALA A 15 26.56 -17.54 -7.29
N ALA A 16 27.43 -18.21 -6.53
CA ALA A 16 27.80 -17.79 -5.19
C ALA A 16 28.63 -16.49 -5.18
N GLU A 17 29.41 -16.26 -6.24
CA GLU A 17 30.30 -15.10 -6.40
C GLU A 17 29.65 -14.00 -7.25
N ASP A 18 29.09 -14.36 -8.42
CA ASP A 18 28.52 -13.43 -9.41
C ASP A 18 27.17 -13.92 -9.96
N ASP A 19 26.36 -13.03 -10.55
CA ASP A 19 25.09 -13.43 -11.15
C ASP A 19 25.31 -14.24 -12.43
N VAL A 20 24.69 -15.41 -12.53
CA VAL A 20 24.86 -16.33 -13.66
C VAL A 20 23.58 -16.42 -14.47
N CYS A 21 23.62 -15.95 -15.72
CA CYS A 21 22.55 -16.18 -16.68
C CYS A 21 22.71 -17.55 -17.37
N VAL A 22 21.74 -18.44 -17.16
CA VAL A 22 21.65 -19.73 -17.85
C VAL A 22 20.77 -19.56 -19.08
N THR A 23 21.36 -19.83 -20.25
CA THR A 23 20.67 -19.76 -21.54
C THR A 23 20.24 -21.15 -22.01
N ARG A 24 19.10 -21.21 -22.70
CA ARG A 24 18.61 -22.41 -23.40
C ARG A 24 18.28 -22.03 -24.83
N TYR A 25 18.82 -22.77 -25.80
CA TYR A 25 18.68 -22.46 -27.24
C TYR A 25 19.05 -21.01 -27.58
N GLY A 26 20.13 -20.49 -26.97
CA GLY A 26 20.60 -19.12 -27.18
C GLY A 26 19.74 -18.03 -26.53
N LYS A 27 18.70 -18.38 -25.77
CA LYS A 27 17.83 -17.42 -25.08
C LYS A 27 18.05 -17.46 -23.56
N PRO A 28 18.16 -16.30 -22.89
CA PRO A 28 18.23 -16.25 -21.43
C PRO A 28 16.97 -16.88 -20.84
N SER A 29 17.13 -17.88 -19.98
CA SER A 29 16.01 -18.65 -19.43
C SER A 29 15.92 -18.56 -17.92
N ILE A 30 17.06 -18.53 -17.23
CA ILE A 30 17.13 -18.47 -15.76
C ILE A 30 18.30 -17.58 -15.36
N TRP A 31 18.12 -16.75 -14.33
CA TRP A 31 19.21 -16.11 -13.61
C TRP A 31 19.42 -16.81 -12.27
N MET A 32 20.65 -17.22 -11.99
CA MET A 32 21.06 -17.77 -10.70
C MET A 32 21.86 -16.70 -9.96
N ILE A 33 21.45 -16.41 -8.73
CA ILE A 33 22.09 -15.43 -7.86
C ILE A 33 22.30 -16.06 -6.49
N SER A 34 23.31 -15.59 -5.75
CA SER A 34 23.56 -16.12 -4.42
C SER A 34 22.39 -15.81 -3.48
N HIS A 35 22.10 -16.74 -2.57
CA HIS A 35 21.09 -16.50 -1.54
C HIS A 35 21.39 -15.23 -0.75
N ALA A 36 22.66 -14.96 -0.42
CA ALA A 36 23.06 -13.75 0.29
C ALA A 36 22.74 -12.46 -0.51
N LYS A 37 22.90 -12.48 -1.84
CA LYS A 37 22.59 -11.34 -2.70
C LYS A 37 21.08 -11.18 -2.92
N HIS A 38 20.34 -12.28 -3.05
CA HIS A 38 18.88 -12.25 -3.08
C HIS A 38 18.28 -11.77 -1.75
N ALA A 39 18.81 -12.26 -0.62
CA ALA A 39 18.40 -11.87 0.73
C ALA A 39 18.77 -10.41 1.08
N ARG A 40 19.63 -9.76 0.28
CA ARG A 40 19.88 -8.31 0.34
C ARG A 40 18.80 -7.48 -0.35
N SER A 41 17.73 -8.10 -0.86
CA SER A 41 16.51 -7.39 -1.24
C SER A 41 16.16 -6.41 -0.11
N PRO A 42 16.26 -5.09 -0.35
CA PRO A 42 16.20 -4.15 0.73
C PRO A 42 14.79 -4.19 1.33
N ASP A 43 14.73 -4.38 2.64
CA ASP A 43 13.52 -4.16 3.40
C ASP A 43 13.12 -2.70 3.23
N ILE A 44 11.96 -2.47 2.62
CA ILE A 44 11.48 -1.14 2.27
C ILE A 44 11.44 -0.22 3.50
N GLU A 45 11.17 -0.78 4.69
CA GLU A 45 11.13 -0.04 5.94
C GLU A 45 12.49 0.57 6.30
N LYS A 46 13.58 -0.12 6.00
CA LYS A 46 14.96 0.38 6.27
C LYS A 46 15.33 1.57 5.40
N LEU A 47 14.57 1.82 4.35
CA LEU A 47 14.77 2.94 3.43
C LEU A 47 13.90 4.15 3.79
N ILE A 48 13.03 4.04 4.80
CA ILE A 48 12.14 5.11 5.22
C ILE A 48 12.79 5.95 6.34
N PRO A 49 12.81 7.29 6.23
CA PRO A 49 13.25 8.16 7.33
C PRO A 49 12.37 7.96 8.56
N ARG A 50 13.00 7.64 9.71
CA ARG A 50 12.28 7.32 10.97
C ARG A 50 11.61 8.54 11.59
N ASP A 51 12.08 9.73 11.27
CA ASP A 51 11.54 11.03 11.66
C ASP A 51 10.38 11.48 10.76
N HIS A 52 10.08 10.74 9.70
CA HIS A 52 8.95 11.05 8.83
C HIS A 52 7.62 10.82 9.57
N PRO A 53 6.64 11.74 9.53
CA PRO A 53 5.37 11.61 10.27
C PRO A 53 4.58 10.34 9.96
N LEU A 54 4.57 9.88 8.70
CA LEU A 54 3.93 8.61 8.33
C LEU A 54 4.58 7.40 9.02
N TYR A 55 5.86 7.48 9.41
CA TYR A 55 6.54 6.40 10.13
C TYR A 55 5.87 6.17 11.49
N HIS A 56 5.69 7.25 12.25
CA HIS A 56 5.03 7.24 13.56
C HIS A 56 3.51 6.99 13.48
N LEU A 57 2.88 7.31 12.35
CA LEU A 57 1.45 7.09 12.15
C LEU A 57 1.07 5.64 11.96
N ARG A 58 1.98 4.79 11.48
CA ARG A 58 1.65 3.44 11.01
C ARG A 58 0.92 2.62 12.07
N GLU A 59 1.53 2.45 13.24
CA GLU A 59 0.98 1.60 14.30
C GLU A 59 -0.37 2.11 14.84
N PRO A 60 -0.53 3.42 15.18
CA PRO A 60 -1.84 3.94 15.60
C PRO A 60 -2.94 3.84 14.53
N VAL A 61 -2.57 4.02 13.26
CA VAL A 61 -3.49 3.84 12.12
C VAL A 61 -3.91 2.39 12.00
N ASP A 62 -2.95 1.45 12.08
CA ASP A 62 -3.20 0.01 12.02
C ASP A 62 -4.16 -0.44 13.12
N ALA A 63 -3.98 0.05 14.36
CA ALA A 63 -4.87 -0.25 15.48
C ALA A 63 -6.31 0.22 15.22
N LYS A 64 -6.50 1.44 14.67
CA LYS A 64 -7.83 1.96 14.33
C LYS A 64 -8.47 1.20 13.18
N ILE A 65 -7.69 0.80 12.16
CA ILE A 65 -8.19 -0.01 11.05
C ILE A 65 -8.62 -1.39 11.56
N ALA A 66 -7.81 -2.04 12.40
CA ALA A 66 -8.12 -3.35 12.97
C ALA A 66 -9.43 -3.33 13.78
N ALA A 67 -9.71 -2.25 14.51
CA ALA A 67 -10.97 -2.08 15.22
C ALA A 67 -12.21 -2.02 14.29
N HIS A 68 -12.03 -1.72 13.00
CA HIS A 68 -13.09 -1.66 11.99
C HIS A 68 -13.01 -2.81 10.97
N ALA A 69 -12.12 -3.80 11.15
CA ALA A 69 -11.83 -4.82 10.16
C ALA A 69 -13.08 -5.59 9.70
N GLY A 70 -14.00 -5.93 10.61
CA GLY A 70 -15.23 -6.63 10.27
C GLY A 70 -16.12 -5.87 9.29
N LEU A 71 -16.35 -4.57 9.54
CA LEU A 71 -17.11 -3.69 8.65
C LEU A 71 -16.40 -3.56 7.29
N LEU A 72 -15.10 -3.27 7.32
CA LEU A 72 -14.33 -3.05 6.11
C LEU A 72 -14.32 -4.28 5.19
N HIS A 73 -14.16 -5.47 5.77
CA HIS A 73 -14.21 -6.73 5.04
C HIS A 73 -15.60 -6.96 4.43
N GLN A 74 -16.67 -6.72 5.20
CA GLN A 74 -18.06 -6.84 4.71
C GLN A 74 -18.33 -5.93 3.50
N LEU A 75 -17.78 -4.72 3.47
CA LEU A 75 -18.00 -3.78 2.35
C LEU A 75 -17.29 -4.17 1.06
N LEU A 76 -16.25 -5.02 1.14
CA LEU A 76 -15.43 -5.40 0.00
C LEU A 76 -15.58 -6.86 -0.42
N CYS A 77 -16.15 -7.73 0.42
CA CYS A 77 -16.23 -9.18 0.19
C CYS A 77 -17.07 -9.58 -1.04
N ASP A 78 -17.99 -8.73 -1.49
CA ASP A 78 -18.88 -9.00 -2.63
C ASP A 78 -18.16 -9.07 -3.98
N ASN A 79 -16.91 -8.62 -4.05
CA ASN A 79 -16.12 -8.67 -5.27
C ASN A 79 -14.82 -9.45 -5.00
N PRO A 80 -14.61 -10.63 -5.63
CA PRO A 80 -13.42 -11.44 -5.42
C PRO A 80 -12.14 -10.79 -5.97
N ARG A 81 -12.26 -9.69 -6.72
CA ARG A 81 -11.13 -8.88 -7.18
C ARG A 81 -10.85 -7.68 -6.27
N SER A 82 -11.67 -7.46 -5.23
CA SER A 82 -11.39 -6.41 -4.26
C SER A 82 -10.03 -6.64 -3.60
N PRO A 83 -9.26 -5.57 -3.37
CA PRO A 83 -8.07 -5.65 -2.54
C PRO A 83 -8.47 -5.85 -1.08
N GLU A 84 -7.49 -6.19 -0.25
CA GLU A 84 -7.65 -6.09 1.20
C GLU A 84 -8.02 -4.65 1.60
N PRO A 85 -8.88 -4.47 2.61
CA PRO A 85 -9.38 -3.14 2.98
C PRO A 85 -8.32 -2.23 3.60
N GLU A 86 -7.40 -2.76 4.40
CA GLU A 86 -6.46 -1.97 5.19
C GLU A 86 -5.56 -1.11 4.32
N PRO A 87 -4.95 -1.65 3.25
CA PRO A 87 -4.21 -0.84 2.30
C PRO A 87 -5.03 0.27 1.62
N VAL A 88 -6.30 0.03 1.30
CA VAL A 88 -7.17 1.04 0.68
C VAL A 88 -7.45 2.18 1.65
N VAL A 89 -7.72 1.87 2.92
CA VAL A 89 -7.91 2.90 3.96
C VAL A 89 -6.63 3.70 4.18
N ARG A 90 -5.46 3.06 4.19
CA ARG A 90 -4.17 3.78 4.27
C ARG A 90 -3.94 4.67 3.04
N ALA A 91 -4.31 4.22 1.84
CA ALA A 91 -4.23 5.03 0.63
C ALA A 91 -5.15 6.26 0.70
N LEU A 92 -6.38 6.10 1.19
CA LEU A 92 -7.30 7.21 1.46
C LEU A 92 -6.73 8.22 2.46
N LEU A 93 -6.05 7.75 3.50
CA LEU A 93 -5.38 8.61 4.46
C LEU A 93 -4.26 9.41 3.82
N ILE A 94 -3.40 8.80 2.99
CA ILE A 94 -2.37 9.52 2.24
C ILE A 94 -3.00 10.58 1.35
N TYR A 95 -4.08 10.24 0.62
CA TYR A 95 -4.80 11.17 -0.23
C TYR A 95 -5.24 12.41 0.56
N ALA A 96 -5.85 12.22 1.72
CA ALA A 96 -6.28 13.31 2.58
C ALA A 96 -5.11 14.12 3.16
N LEU A 97 -4.04 13.47 3.62
CA LEU A 97 -2.93 14.14 4.33
C LEU A 97 -1.99 14.94 3.42
N PHE A 98 -1.84 14.54 2.15
CA PHE A 98 -0.87 15.15 1.24
C PHE A 98 -1.52 15.92 0.08
N SER A 99 -2.85 16.02 0.05
CA SER A 99 -3.58 16.66 -1.06
C SER A 99 -3.14 16.12 -2.42
N ILE A 100 -2.90 14.80 -2.51
CA ILE A 100 -2.60 14.15 -3.78
C ILE A 100 -3.78 14.41 -4.73
N GLY A 101 -3.54 14.52 -6.04
CA GLY A 101 -4.60 14.77 -7.02
C GLY A 101 -5.65 13.63 -7.11
N PRO A 102 -6.52 13.61 -8.14
CA PRO A 102 -7.56 12.58 -8.30
C PRO A 102 -6.98 11.16 -8.26
N ASP A 103 -7.79 10.12 -7.99
CA ASP A 103 -7.40 8.70 -7.82
C ASP A 103 -6.27 8.19 -8.74
N ARG A 104 -6.24 8.63 -10.01
CA ARG A 104 -5.17 8.32 -10.97
C ARG A 104 -3.79 8.69 -10.40
N ALA A 105 -3.67 9.89 -9.84
CA ALA A 105 -2.47 10.39 -9.21
C ALA A 105 -2.10 9.57 -7.97
N LEU A 106 -3.07 9.17 -7.14
CA LEU A 106 -2.80 8.35 -5.95
C LEU A 106 -2.22 6.97 -6.28
N HIS A 107 -2.81 6.26 -7.24
CA HIS A 107 -2.29 4.96 -7.70
C HIS A 107 -0.83 5.08 -8.15
N PHE A 108 -0.56 6.12 -8.92
CA PHE A 108 0.76 6.43 -9.43
C PHE A 108 1.73 6.79 -8.30
N GLU A 109 1.37 7.70 -7.41
CA GLU A 109 2.18 8.04 -6.24
C GLU A 109 2.54 6.80 -5.41
N ILE A 110 1.61 5.88 -5.15
CA ILE A 110 1.90 4.61 -4.45
C ILE A 110 2.83 3.69 -5.27
N SER A 111 2.75 3.74 -6.59
CA SER A 111 3.59 2.91 -7.47
C SER A 111 5.07 3.24 -7.35
N TYR A 112 5.42 4.53 -7.23
CA TYR A 112 6.81 4.99 -7.30
C TYR A 112 7.35 5.54 -5.98
N ASN A 113 6.49 6.11 -5.14
CA ASN A 113 6.90 6.70 -3.87
C ASN A 113 7.04 5.58 -2.83
N MET A 114 8.29 5.23 -2.54
CA MET A 114 8.66 4.16 -1.61
C MET A 114 8.06 4.33 -0.21
N LEU A 115 7.96 5.57 0.28
CA LEU A 115 7.34 5.87 1.57
C LEU A 115 5.84 5.57 1.56
N TYR A 116 5.13 6.02 0.53
CA TYR A 116 3.69 5.76 0.41
C TYR A 116 3.42 4.27 0.22
N ARG A 117 4.25 3.61 -0.57
CA ARG A 117 4.22 2.18 -0.80
C ARG A 117 4.38 1.39 0.50
N TRP A 118 5.42 1.70 1.28
CA TRP A 118 5.62 1.12 2.60
C TRP A 118 4.40 1.39 3.48
N PHE A 119 3.97 2.66 3.60
CA PHE A 119 2.86 3.05 4.49
C PHE A 119 1.58 2.30 4.16
N VAL A 120 1.22 2.15 2.87
CA VAL A 120 0.03 1.40 2.42
C VAL A 120 0.12 -0.08 2.77
N GLY A 121 1.33 -0.65 2.78
CA GLY A 121 1.58 -2.04 3.15
C GLY A 121 2.22 -2.89 2.05
N PHE A 122 2.76 -2.27 1.01
CA PHE A 122 3.42 -2.96 -0.09
C PHE A 122 4.94 -3.04 0.12
N THR A 123 5.54 -4.16 -0.27
CA THR A 123 6.99 -4.33 -0.41
C THR A 123 7.49 -3.67 -1.69
N LEU A 124 8.81 -3.50 -1.87
CA LEU A 124 9.39 -2.89 -3.08
C LEU A 124 8.99 -3.58 -4.39
N PHE A 125 8.75 -4.89 -4.37
CA PHE A 125 8.57 -5.70 -5.56
C PHE A 125 7.14 -6.17 -5.79
N ASP A 126 6.21 -5.87 -4.88
CA ASP A 126 4.81 -6.26 -5.08
C ASP A 126 4.21 -5.54 -6.30
N ASP A 127 3.26 -6.17 -6.99
CA ASP A 127 2.39 -5.42 -7.88
C ASP A 127 1.32 -4.72 -7.05
N ILE A 128 1.06 -3.44 -7.32
CA ILE A 128 -0.11 -2.76 -6.73
C ILE A 128 -1.37 -3.13 -7.52
N TRP A 129 -2.53 -2.90 -6.93
CA TRP A 129 -3.80 -3.23 -7.60
C TRP A 129 -3.99 -2.42 -8.88
N PRO A 130 -4.65 -2.99 -9.91
CA PRO A 130 -5.07 -2.22 -11.06
C PRO A 130 -5.86 -0.98 -10.65
N GLN A 131 -5.64 0.14 -11.33
CA GLN A 131 -6.27 1.42 -11.01
C GLN A 131 -7.80 1.33 -10.86
N GLU A 132 -8.46 0.55 -11.73
CA GLU A 132 -9.91 0.34 -11.68
C GLU A 132 -10.37 -0.38 -10.41
N THR A 133 -9.56 -1.34 -9.95
CA THR A 133 -9.80 -2.10 -8.71
C THR A 133 -9.69 -1.19 -7.49
N MET A 134 -8.67 -0.32 -7.47
CA MET A 134 -8.51 0.67 -6.41
C MET A 134 -9.67 1.66 -6.38
N SER A 135 -10.06 2.22 -7.54
CA SER A 135 -11.19 3.16 -7.61
C SER A 135 -12.53 2.50 -7.26
N ASP A 136 -12.74 1.21 -7.57
CA ASP A 136 -13.94 0.47 -7.13
C ASP A 136 -13.99 0.30 -5.62
N ALA A 137 -12.91 -0.19 -5.01
CA ALA A 137 -12.81 -0.41 -3.58
C ALA A 137 -12.98 0.90 -2.79
N THR A 138 -12.27 1.96 -3.19
CA THR A 138 -12.39 3.29 -2.61
C THR A 138 -13.84 3.79 -2.65
N ARG A 139 -14.52 3.66 -3.80
CA ARG A 139 -15.92 4.10 -3.94
C ARG A 139 -16.86 3.34 -3.01
N ARG A 140 -16.71 2.02 -2.91
CA ARG A 140 -17.53 1.17 -2.03
C ARG A 140 -17.32 1.53 -0.55
N LEU A 141 -16.07 1.69 -0.14
CA LEU A 141 -15.71 2.09 1.22
C LEU A 141 -16.29 3.48 1.57
N LEU A 142 -16.07 4.47 0.71
CA LEU A 142 -16.55 5.85 0.94
C LEU A 142 -18.06 6.01 0.81
N ALA A 143 -18.80 5.01 0.32
CA ALA A 143 -20.26 4.99 0.36
C ALA A 143 -20.83 4.71 1.76
N HIS A 144 -20.00 4.27 2.71
CA HIS A 144 -20.43 3.96 4.07
C HIS A 144 -20.01 5.04 5.08
N ARG A 145 -20.97 5.55 5.88
CA ARG A 145 -20.75 6.65 6.83
C ARG A 145 -19.66 6.36 7.86
N ASP A 146 -19.63 5.14 8.39
CA ASP A 146 -18.65 4.77 9.42
C ASP A 146 -17.22 4.76 8.87
N VAL A 147 -17.04 4.43 7.59
CA VAL A 147 -15.72 4.47 6.94
C VAL A 147 -15.29 5.91 6.69
N VAL A 148 -16.20 6.79 6.28
CA VAL A 148 -15.90 8.22 6.17
C VAL A 148 -15.51 8.79 7.54
N THR A 149 -16.23 8.40 8.60
CA THR A 149 -15.91 8.80 9.99
C THR A 149 -14.54 8.29 10.41
N LEU A 150 -14.22 7.02 10.12
CA LEU A 150 -12.90 6.45 10.36
C LEU A 150 -11.79 7.25 9.69
N VAL A 151 -11.95 7.62 8.41
CA VAL A 151 -10.91 8.41 7.70
C VAL A 151 -10.74 9.80 8.32
N HIS A 152 -11.82 10.46 8.71
CA HIS A 152 -11.75 11.75 9.45
C HIS A 152 -11.03 11.60 10.80
N ASP A 153 -11.33 10.54 11.55
CA ASP A 153 -10.67 10.23 12.82
C ASP A 153 -9.16 9.97 12.64
N LEU A 154 -8.77 9.28 11.56
CA LEU A 154 -7.38 9.03 11.23
C LEU A 154 -6.65 10.34 10.89
N VAL A 155 -7.29 11.25 10.16
CA VAL A 155 -6.73 12.59 9.90
C VAL A 155 -6.61 13.40 11.19
N ALA A 156 -7.61 13.35 12.08
CA ALA A 156 -7.55 14.03 13.37
C ALA A 156 -6.41 13.48 14.24
N LEU A 157 -6.24 12.15 14.26
CA LEU A 157 -5.13 11.46 14.91
C LEU A 157 -3.78 11.93 14.33
N ALA A 158 -3.64 11.99 13.00
CA ALA A 158 -2.44 12.49 12.34
C ALA A 158 -2.09 13.93 12.73
N LYS A 159 -3.09 14.81 12.81
CA LYS A 159 -2.90 16.19 13.28
C LYS A 159 -2.42 16.26 14.72
N SER A 160 -2.94 15.40 15.59
CA SER A 160 -2.57 15.38 17.02
C SER A 160 -1.12 14.92 17.26
N MET A 161 -0.57 14.09 16.38
CA MET A 161 0.80 13.57 16.48
C MET A 161 1.85 14.45 15.79
N ARG A 162 1.46 15.63 15.29
CA ARG A 162 2.37 16.56 14.59
C ARG A 162 3.54 17.05 15.47
N SER A 163 3.50 16.82 16.78
CA SER A 163 4.62 17.09 17.70
C SER A 163 5.87 16.22 17.47
N PHE A 164 5.82 15.18 16.64
CA PHE A 164 6.93 14.23 16.44
C PHE A 164 7.75 14.44 15.15
N GLY A 165 7.43 15.41 14.29
CA GLY A 165 8.13 15.66 13.02
C GLY A 165 9.03 16.91 13.03
N THR A 166 10.07 16.92 12.19
CA THR A 166 10.80 18.15 11.84
C THR A 166 9.90 19.08 11.00
N ASP A 167 10.17 20.40 11.00
CA ASP A 167 9.41 21.40 10.22
C ASP A 167 9.38 21.11 8.70
N GLU A 168 10.22 20.18 8.22
CA GLU A 168 10.36 19.79 6.83
C GLU A 168 9.23 18.88 6.31
N TYR A 169 8.52 18.17 7.19
CA TYR A 169 7.48 17.21 6.83
C TYR A 169 6.08 17.68 7.25
N GLU A 170 5.56 18.73 6.60
CA GLU A 170 4.21 19.24 6.88
C GLU A 170 3.12 18.52 6.06
N PHE A 171 2.07 18.06 6.74
CA PHE A 171 0.87 17.57 6.08
C PHE A 171 0.13 18.71 5.36
N ARG A 172 -0.22 18.48 4.10
CA ARG A 172 -1.07 19.34 3.28
C ARG A 172 -2.48 18.75 3.27
N ILE A 173 -3.21 18.94 4.36
CA ILE A 173 -4.51 18.27 4.54
C ILE A 173 -5.56 18.86 3.59
N ASN A 174 -6.20 18.00 2.79
CA ASN A 174 -7.28 18.39 1.89
C ASN A 174 -8.64 18.36 2.60
N TYR A 175 -8.98 19.44 3.30
CA TYR A 175 -10.27 19.56 3.99
C TYR A 175 -11.47 19.55 3.05
N ALA A 176 -11.33 20.12 1.84
CA ALA A 176 -12.40 20.13 0.85
C ALA A 176 -12.77 18.70 0.38
N LEU A 177 -11.77 17.83 0.20
CA LEU A 177 -11.99 16.42 -0.12
C LEU A 177 -12.68 15.68 1.03
N LEU A 178 -12.23 15.91 2.26
CA LEU A 178 -12.83 15.31 3.46
C LEU A 178 -14.29 15.72 3.64
N ASP A 179 -14.61 17.00 3.40
CA ASP A 179 -15.99 17.49 3.43
C ASP A 179 -16.82 16.91 2.28
N ALA A 180 -16.25 16.78 1.08
CA ALA A 180 -16.93 16.17 -0.06
C ALA A 180 -17.33 14.71 0.23
N TRP A 181 -16.44 13.92 0.85
CA TRP A 181 -16.77 12.55 1.28
C TRP A 181 -17.91 12.53 2.30
N ARG A 182 -17.88 13.44 3.29
CA ARG A 182 -18.94 13.58 4.31
C ARG A 182 -20.29 13.95 3.71
N LEU A 183 -20.32 14.87 2.74
CA LEU A 183 -21.53 15.25 2.02
C LEU A 183 -22.04 14.11 1.14
N GLY A 184 -21.13 13.36 0.51
CA GLY A 184 -21.45 12.18 -0.30
C GLY A 184 -22.32 11.18 0.44
N VAL A 185 -21.89 10.74 1.63
CA VAL A 185 -22.68 9.80 2.45
C VAL A 185 -23.99 10.41 2.98
N ALA A 186 -24.02 11.70 3.30
CA ALA A 186 -25.25 12.36 3.78
C ALA A 186 -26.36 12.41 2.70
N SER A 187 -25.97 12.45 1.43
CA SER A 187 -26.91 12.46 0.30
C SER A 187 -27.45 11.08 -0.11
N GLN A 188 -26.90 9.99 0.42
CA GLN A 188 -27.27 8.62 0.04
C GLN A 188 -28.44 8.03 0.87
N GLY A 189 -28.92 8.73 1.91
CA GLY A 189 -29.97 8.22 2.80
C GLY A 189 -29.45 7.14 3.75
N GLU A 190 -30.07 7.03 4.93
CA GLU A 190 -29.70 6.06 5.97
C GLU A 190 -29.74 4.62 5.39
N PRO A 191 -28.67 3.80 5.53
CA PRO A 191 -28.75 2.41 5.11
C PRO A 191 -29.81 1.70 5.96
N VAL A 192 -30.73 1.01 5.29
CA VAL A 192 -31.69 0.12 5.96
C VAL A 192 -30.90 -0.87 6.82
N PRO A 193 -31.17 -0.97 8.14
CA PRO A 193 -30.44 -1.91 8.98
C PRO A 193 -30.69 -3.32 8.46
N LEU A 194 -29.61 -4.03 8.15
CA LEU A 194 -29.67 -5.46 7.87
C LEU A 194 -30.13 -6.16 9.16
N ALA A 195 -31.35 -6.70 9.11
CA ALA A 195 -32.01 -7.45 10.17
C ALA A 195 -31.35 -8.82 10.40
#